data_AF-A0A8G1W0I7-F1
#
_entry.id   AF-A0A8G1W0I7-F1
#
_cell.length_a   1.000
_cell.length_b   1.000
_cell.length_c   1.000
_cell.angle_alpha   90.00
_cell.angle_beta   90.00
_cell.angle_gamma   90.00
#
_symmetry.space_group_name_H-M   'P 1'
#
loop_
_entity.id
_entity.type
_entity.pdbx_description
1 polymer ?
#
loop_
_entity_poly.entity_id
_entity_poly.type
_entity_poly.pdbx_seq_one_letter_code
_entity_poly.pdbx_strand_id
1 'polypeptide(L)'
;MFSVIIPGRPCLTDIVAVDAQPNGQPTKFAFTFPQTPAFDELVVFFLPGTVLPPDTAAAIYLQFPESVASSSAPQFRFIGALANERPSAVFKVRPPAPEMAASLSSALVTLGISIEPGHAVAPQLAALEAEENHNPGSSMALTTTPVRPPISTKVLAQRIIGNAFNFLASFASSDKGQDVVPLKSFQDWWKKFERRVDMDPSFLEREDPTATG
;
A
#
# COMPACT_ATOMS: atom_id res chain seq x y z
N MET A 1 -2.76 -21.70 -4.31
CA MET A 1 -1.93 -21.40 -5.48
C MET A 1 -2.30 -20.03 -6.02
N PHE A 2 -1.31 -19.24 -6.40
CA PHE A 2 -1.48 -17.85 -6.84
C PHE A 2 -1.76 -17.78 -8.34
N SER A 3 -2.17 -16.62 -8.82
CA SER A 3 -2.26 -16.33 -10.25
C SER A 3 -1.92 -14.87 -10.51
N VAL A 4 -1.50 -14.58 -11.74
CA VAL A 4 -1.02 -13.27 -12.18
C VAL A 4 -1.81 -12.82 -13.40
N ILE A 5 -2.22 -11.57 -13.43
CA ILE A 5 -2.78 -10.91 -14.61
C ILE A 5 -1.89 -9.72 -14.95
N ILE A 6 -1.46 -9.67 -16.20
CA ILE A 6 -0.86 -8.48 -16.81
C ILE A 6 -1.97 -7.85 -17.65
N PRO A 7 -2.29 -6.56 -17.49
CA PRO A 7 -3.29 -5.89 -18.30
C PRO A 7 -3.07 -6.13 -19.81
N GLY A 8 -4.13 -6.54 -20.51
CA GLY A 8 -4.07 -6.86 -21.93
C GLY A 8 -3.51 -8.25 -22.28
N ARG A 9 -3.23 -9.12 -21.29
CA ARG A 9 -2.75 -10.49 -21.51
C ARG A 9 -3.65 -11.53 -20.82
N PRO A 10 -3.63 -12.80 -21.29
CA PRO A 10 -4.30 -13.89 -20.59
C PRO A 10 -3.80 -14.06 -19.15
N CYS A 11 -4.69 -14.56 -18.29
CA CYS A 11 -4.38 -14.89 -16.91
C CYS A 11 -3.34 -16.02 -16.84
N LEU A 12 -2.24 -15.78 -16.11
CA LEU A 12 -1.15 -16.73 -15.93
C LEU A 12 -1.46 -17.60 -14.71
N THR A 13 -1.53 -18.91 -14.95
CA THR A 13 -1.83 -19.92 -13.92
C THR A 13 -0.71 -20.96 -13.78
N ASP A 14 0.23 -20.99 -14.75
CA ASP A 14 1.38 -21.88 -14.77
C ASP A 14 2.47 -21.41 -13.79
N ILE A 15 2.22 -21.64 -12.50
CA ILE A 15 3.14 -21.34 -11.42
C ILE A 15 4.13 -22.49 -11.21
N VAL A 16 5.41 -22.19 -11.08
CA VAL A 16 6.46 -23.18 -10.82
C VAL A 16 6.93 -23.09 -9.37
N ALA A 17 6.93 -24.19 -8.64
CA ALA A 17 7.56 -24.25 -7.32
C ALA A 17 9.09 -24.28 -7.49
N VAL A 18 9.79 -23.36 -6.83
CA VAL A 18 11.25 -23.17 -6.95
C VAL A 18 11.99 -23.91 -5.84
N ASP A 19 11.38 -24.07 -4.66
CA ASP A 19 11.93 -24.88 -3.57
C ASP A 19 11.19 -26.22 -3.45
N ALA A 20 11.77 -27.28 -4.01
CA ALA A 20 11.34 -28.63 -3.67
C ALA A 20 11.92 -29.01 -2.30
N GLN A 21 11.21 -28.66 -1.22
CA GLN A 21 11.56 -29.14 0.11
C GLN A 21 11.25 -30.65 0.19
N PRO A 22 12.21 -31.51 0.58
CA PRO A 22 12.03 -32.97 0.51
C PRO A 22 10.86 -33.50 1.36
N ASN A 23 10.43 -32.78 2.40
CA ASN A 23 9.35 -33.16 3.31
C ASN A 23 8.32 -32.04 3.56
N GLY A 24 8.32 -30.97 2.75
CA GLY A 24 7.55 -29.75 3.02
C GLY A 24 6.67 -29.30 1.86
N GLN A 25 5.69 -28.45 2.15
CA GLN A 25 4.99 -27.70 1.10
C GLN A 25 5.96 -26.65 0.52
N PRO A 26 5.98 -26.44 -0.81
CA PRO A 26 6.81 -25.42 -1.40
C PRO A 26 6.43 -24.04 -0.87
N THR A 27 7.43 -23.23 -0.53
CA THR A 27 7.24 -21.87 -0.01
C THR A 27 7.61 -20.82 -1.05
N LYS A 28 8.35 -21.20 -2.09
CA LYS A 28 8.83 -20.32 -3.15
C LYS A 28 8.26 -20.74 -4.48
N PHE A 29 7.71 -19.77 -5.18
CA PHE A 29 7.09 -19.96 -6.47
C PHE A 29 7.55 -18.91 -7.46
N ALA A 30 7.47 -19.22 -8.75
CA ALA A 30 7.81 -18.29 -9.81
C ALA A 30 6.82 -18.37 -10.97
N PHE A 31 6.55 -17.21 -11.58
CA PHE A 31 6.00 -17.08 -12.91
C PHE A 31 7.07 -16.48 -13.83
N THR A 32 7.09 -16.94 -15.07
CA THR A 32 7.98 -16.39 -16.10
C THR A 32 7.13 -15.99 -17.29
N PHE A 33 7.31 -14.76 -17.77
CA PHE A 33 6.53 -14.22 -18.88
C PHE A 33 7.33 -13.22 -19.72
N PRO A 34 6.98 -13.04 -21.00
CA PRO A 34 7.69 -12.10 -21.88
C PRO A 34 7.61 -10.65 -21.40
N GLN A 35 8.71 -9.91 -21.48
CA GLN A 35 8.70 -8.48 -21.19
C GLN A 35 7.87 -7.68 -22.19
N THR A 36 7.81 -8.12 -23.45
CA THR A 36 7.13 -7.40 -24.55
C THR A 36 5.73 -7.97 -24.80
N PRO A 37 4.68 -7.14 -24.98
CA PRO A 37 4.67 -5.68 -24.89
C PRO A 37 4.96 -5.18 -23.47
N ALA A 38 5.66 -4.04 -23.34
CA ALA A 38 5.99 -3.48 -22.03
C ALA A 38 4.74 -3.28 -21.16
N PHE A 39 4.90 -3.49 -19.86
CA PHE A 39 3.85 -3.35 -18.86
C PHE A 39 4.39 -2.59 -17.65
N ASP A 40 3.50 -1.86 -16.99
CA ASP A 40 3.74 -1.03 -15.82
C ASP A 40 2.90 -1.47 -14.61
N GLU A 41 1.96 -2.39 -14.81
CA GLU A 41 1.09 -2.92 -13.77
C GLU A 41 0.98 -4.44 -13.84
N LEU A 42 0.87 -5.06 -12.67
CA LEU A 42 0.70 -6.50 -12.46
C LEU A 42 -0.34 -6.72 -11.38
N VAL A 43 -1.26 -7.64 -11.59
CA VAL A 43 -2.22 -8.07 -10.56
C VAL A 43 -1.83 -9.46 -10.11
N VAL A 44 -1.66 -9.66 -8.80
CA VAL A 44 -1.44 -10.99 -8.22
C VAL A 44 -2.56 -11.29 -7.24
N PHE A 45 -3.07 -12.51 -7.27
CA PHE A 45 -4.18 -12.92 -6.42
C PHE A 45 -4.15 -14.41 -6.09
N PHE A 46 -4.93 -14.79 -5.07
CA PHE A 46 -5.13 -16.18 -4.67
C PHE A 46 -6.16 -16.85 -5.57
N LEU A 47 -5.87 -18.08 -6.02
CA LEU A 47 -6.89 -18.90 -6.64
C LEU A 47 -7.93 -19.34 -5.58
N PRO A 48 -9.19 -19.61 -5.98
CA PRO A 48 -10.24 -20.07 -5.07
C PRO A 48 -9.78 -21.26 -4.21
N GLY A 49 -10.07 -21.20 -2.91
CA GLY A 49 -9.69 -22.23 -1.94
C GLY A 49 -8.23 -22.16 -1.44
N THR A 50 -7.44 -21.17 -1.89
CA THR A 50 -6.09 -20.95 -1.36
C THR A 50 -6.13 -20.21 -0.04
N VAL A 51 -5.46 -20.76 0.97
CA VAL A 51 -5.25 -20.13 2.27
C VAL A 51 -3.77 -20.27 2.63
N LEU A 52 -3.13 -19.17 3.03
CA LEU A 52 -1.76 -19.20 3.54
C LEU A 52 -1.74 -19.73 4.97
N PRO A 53 -0.64 -20.35 5.42
CA PRO A 53 -0.46 -20.72 6.82
C PRO A 53 -0.70 -19.52 7.77
N PRO A 54 -1.12 -19.77 9.02
CA PRO A 54 -1.28 -18.71 10.02
C PRO A 54 -0.01 -17.86 10.17
N ASP A 55 -0.17 -16.56 10.40
CA ASP A 55 0.92 -15.60 10.61
C ASP A 55 1.93 -15.53 9.45
N THR A 56 1.52 -15.89 8.23
CA THR A 56 2.36 -15.76 7.02
C THR A 56 1.77 -14.79 6.00
N ALA A 57 2.64 -14.28 5.14
CA ALA A 57 2.32 -13.45 4.00
C ALA A 57 3.10 -13.95 2.77
N ALA A 58 2.55 -13.73 1.59
CA ALA A 58 3.22 -14.00 0.33
C ALA A 58 3.93 -12.72 -0.14
N ALA A 59 5.24 -12.67 0.06
CA ALA A 59 6.10 -11.60 -0.44
C ALA A 59 6.29 -11.76 -1.96
N ILE A 60 6.06 -10.68 -2.69
CA ILE A 60 6.09 -10.63 -4.15
C ILE A 60 7.36 -9.90 -4.59
N TYR A 61 8.15 -10.58 -5.42
CA TYR A 61 9.40 -10.08 -5.96
C TYR A 61 9.34 -10.08 -7.48
N LEU A 62 9.99 -9.11 -8.11
CA LEU A 62 10.10 -9.03 -9.56
C LEU A 62 11.55 -8.88 -9.98
N GLN A 63 11.94 -9.64 -10.98
CA GLN A 63 13.25 -9.59 -11.60
C GLN A 63 13.07 -9.31 -13.09
N PHE A 64 13.53 -8.15 -13.53
CA PHE A 64 13.65 -7.85 -14.95
C PHE A 64 14.95 -8.47 -15.50
N PRO A 65 14.94 -8.89 -16.77
CA PRO A 65 16.16 -9.28 -17.45
C PRO A 65 17.07 -8.04 -17.57
N GLU A 66 18.31 -8.15 -17.09
CA GLU A 66 19.27 -7.06 -17.17
C GLU A 66 19.98 -7.09 -18.53
N SER A 67 20.34 -5.91 -19.05
CA SER A 67 21.14 -5.82 -20.27
C SER A 67 22.55 -6.32 -19.99
N VAL A 68 23.12 -7.11 -20.92
CA VAL A 68 24.49 -7.66 -20.85
C VAL A 68 25.59 -6.59 -20.70
N ALA A 69 25.23 -5.30 -20.82
CA ALA A 69 26.11 -4.15 -20.68
C ALA A 69 26.31 -3.66 -19.23
N SER A 70 25.44 -4.05 -18.28
CA SER A 70 25.66 -3.79 -16.85
C SER A 70 26.21 -5.05 -16.19
N SER A 71 27.38 -4.92 -15.56
CA SER A 71 28.10 -6.00 -14.87
C SER A 71 27.45 -6.41 -13.53
N SER A 72 26.18 -6.07 -13.31
CA SER A 72 25.43 -6.45 -12.11
C SER A 72 24.64 -7.73 -12.41
N ALA A 73 24.51 -8.61 -11.41
CA ALA A 73 23.66 -9.78 -11.52
C ALA A 73 22.19 -9.34 -11.44
N PRO A 74 21.28 -10.00 -12.20
CA PRO A 74 19.87 -9.62 -12.21
C PRO A 74 19.28 -9.83 -10.81
N GLN A 75 18.86 -8.74 -10.16
CA GLN A 75 18.41 -8.77 -8.77
C GLN A 75 16.87 -8.81 -8.67
N PHE A 76 16.35 -9.64 -7.76
CA PHE A 76 14.94 -9.60 -7.36
C PHE A 76 14.66 -8.35 -6.52
N ARG A 77 13.70 -7.54 -6.96
CA ARG A 77 13.19 -6.39 -6.19
C ARG A 77 11.86 -6.76 -5.54
N PHE A 78 11.72 -6.49 -4.25
CA PHE A 78 10.44 -6.59 -3.55
C PHE A 78 9.46 -5.54 -4.10
N ILE A 79 8.25 -5.95 -4.46
CA ILE A 79 7.23 -5.05 -5.01
C ILE A 79 5.94 -5.01 -4.17
N GLY A 80 5.82 -5.88 -3.17
CA GLY A 80 4.74 -5.86 -2.21
C GLY A 80 4.40 -7.26 -1.70
N ALA A 81 3.25 -7.42 -1.05
CA ALA A 81 2.85 -8.70 -0.48
C ALA A 81 1.33 -8.93 -0.51
N LEU A 82 0.94 -10.20 -0.37
CA LEU A 82 -0.45 -10.64 -0.18
C LEU A 82 -0.58 -11.38 1.16
N ALA A 83 -1.79 -11.36 1.73
CA ALA A 83 -2.11 -12.06 2.97
C ALA A 83 -3.53 -12.64 2.89
N ASN A 84 -3.93 -13.47 3.85
CA ASN A 84 -5.31 -14.01 3.87
C ASN A 84 -6.37 -12.89 3.92
N GLU A 85 -6.11 -11.82 4.67
CA GLU A 85 -6.97 -10.62 4.74
C GLU A 85 -6.93 -9.76 3.47
N ARG A 86 -5.86 -9.88 2.67
CA ARG A 86 -5.67 -9.17 1.40
C ARG A 86 -5.20 -10.15 0.32
N PRO A 87 -6.13 -10.98 -0.22
CA PRO A 87 -5.80 -12.09 -1.10
C PRO A 87 -5.45 -11.67 -2.53
N SER A 88 -5.55 -10.37 -2.85
CA SER A 88 -5.22 -9.80 -4.16
C SER A 88 -4.69 -8.38 -4.04
N ALA A 89 -3.79 -7.98 -4.93
CA ALA A 89 -3.34 -6.60 -5.06
C ALA A 89 -2.83 -6.31 -6.48
N VAL A 90 -2.85 -5.02 -6.83
CA VAL A 90 -2.24 -4.48 -8.05
C VAL A 90 -0.90 -3.86 -7.66
N PHE A 91 0.14 -4.18 -8.41
CA PHE A 91 1.50 -3.74 -8.20
C PHE A 91 1.96 -2.93 -9.40
N LYS A 92 2.37 -1.69 -9.15
CA LYS A 92 3.04 -0.87 -10.15
C LYS A 92 4.49 -1.28 -10.26
N VAL A 93 4.95 -1.42 -11.49
CA VAL A 93 6.29 -1.87 -11.80
C VAL A 93 6.92 -0.90 -12.76
N ARG A 94 8.12 -0.44 -12.41
CA ARG A 94 8.90 0.42 -13.31
C ARG A 94 9.73 -0.49 -14.22
N PRO A 95 9.41 -0.59 -15.53
CA PRO A 95 10.26 -1.31 -16.47
C PRO A 95 11.61 -0.58 -16.61
N PRO A 96 12.68 -1.29 -16.98
CA PRO A 96 13.97 -0.67 -17.27
C PRO A 96 13.85 0.32 -18.43
N ALA A 97 14.75 1.32 -18.48
CA ALA A 97 14.72 2.38 -19.47
C ALA A 97 14.67 1.82 -20.91
N PRO A 98 13.93 2.48 -21.83
CA PRO A 98 13.67 1.96 -23.18
C PRO A 98 14.92 1.72 -24.03
N GLU A 99 16.03 2.40 -23.73
CA GLU A 99 17.34 2.18 -24.37
C GLU A 99 17.90 0.77 -24.10
N MET A 100 17.55 0.16 -22.96
CA MET A 100 17.89 -1.23 -22.63
C MET A 100 16.85 -2.24 -23.15
N ALA A 101 15.60 -1.82 -23.37
CA ALA A 101 14.52 -2.69 -23.82
C ALA A 101 14.64 -3.12 -25.30
N ALA A 102 15.31 -2.33 -26.14
CA ALA A 102 15.47 -2.62 -27.57
C ALA A 102 16.33 -3.87 -27.86
N SER A 103 17.25 -4.23 -26.95
CA SER A 103 18.09 -5.44 -27.05
C SER A 103 17.41 -6.71 -26.48
N LEU A 104 16.22 -6.55 -25.88
CA LEU A 104 15.58 -7.55 -25.01
C LEU A 104 14.24 -8.05 -25.59
N SER A 105 14.10 -8.08 -26.91
CA SER A 105 12.83 -8.42 -27.60
C SER A 105 12.25 -9.81 -27.26
N SER A 106 13.08 -10.73 -26.75
CA SER A 106 12.66 -12.05 -26.24
C SER A 106 12.96 -12.25 -24.75
N ALA A 107 13.19 -11.18 -24.00
CA ALA A 107 13.60 -11.28 -22.62
C ALA A 107 12.41 -11.63 -21.71
N LEU A 108 12.65 -12.54 -20.78
CA LEU A 108 11.65 -13.04 -19.85
C LEU A 108 11.80 -12.33 -18.51
N VAL A 109 10.68 -11.87 -17.96
CA VAL A 109 10.57 -11.35 -16.61
C VAL A 109 10.19 -12.50 -15.68
N THR A 110 10.82 -12.54 -14.50
CA THR A 110 10.50 -13.53 -13.47
C THR A 110 9.82 -12.83 -12.29
N LEU A 111 8.59 -13.25 -11.98
CA LEU A 111 7.87 -12.87 -10.77
C LEU A 111 8.04 -13.99 -9.73
N GLY A 112 8.72 -13.69 -8.63
CA GLY A 112 8.87 -14.59 -7.49
C GLY A 112 7.80 -14.34 -6.43
N ILE A 113 7.31 -15.41 -5.81
CA ILE A 113 6.40 -15.37 -4.67
C ILE A 113 7.03 -16.21 -3.56
N SER A 114 7.25 -15.62 -2.39
CA SER A 114 7.85 -16.28 -1.23
C SER A 114 6.88 -16.22 -0.05
N ILE A 115 6.48 -17.36 0.47
CA ILE A 115 5.64 -17.46 1.68
C ILE A 115 6.56 -17.31 2.89
N GLU A 116 6.40 -16.20 3.60
CA GLU A 116 7.27 -15.80 4.71
C GLU A 116 6.43 -15.45 5.94
N PRO A 117 7.00 -15.53 7.16
CA PRO A 117 6.33 -15.04 8.35
C PRO A 117 5.97 -13.55 8.22
N GLY A 118 4.76 -13.17 8.60
CA GLY A 118 4.26 -11.79 8.42
C GLY A 118 5.14 -10.74 9.08
N HIS A 119 5.79 -11.06 10.20
CA HIS A 119 6.72 -10.17 10.88
C HIS A 119 8.00 -9.86 10.06
N ALA A 120 8.40 -10.73 9.14
CA ALA A 120 9.55 -10.52 8.26
C ALA A 120 9.19 -9.67 7.03
N VAL A 121 7.92 -9.72 6.60
CA VAL A 121 7.40 -8.98 5.43
C VAL A 121 6.95 -7.56 5.81
N ALA A 122 6.40 -7.38 7.01
CA ALA A 122 5.94 -6.08 7.52
C ALA A 122 6.95 -4.92 7.36
N PRO A 123 8.24 -5.05 7.74
CA PRO A 123 9.20 -3.97 7.55
C PRO A 123 9.52 -3.67 6.07
N GLN A 124 9.49 -4.69 5.19
CA GLN A 124 9.71 -4.49 3.75
C GLN A 124 8.55 -3.73 3.11
N LEU A 125 7.31 -4.01 3.52
CA LEU A 125 6.13 -3.25 3.08
C LEU A 125 6.21 -1.78 3.53
N ALA A 126 6.54 -1.53 4.79
CA ALA A 126 6.69 -0.16 5.29
C ALA A 126 7.78 0.63 4.56
N ALA A 127 8.89 -0.04 4.18
CA ALA A 127 9.94 0.57 3.37
C ALA A 127 9.45 0.93 1.96
N LEU A 128 8.70 0.05 1.29
CA LEU A 128 8.11 0.35 -0.02
C LEU A 128 7.13 1.53 0.03
N GLU A 129 6.26 1.58 1.04
CA GLU A 129 5.30 2.69 1.21
C GLU A 129 6.01 4.03 1.47
N ALA A 130 7.16 3.99 2.16
CA ALA A 130 8.00 5.18 2.38
C ALA A 130 8.70 5.67 1.10
N GLU A 131 9.12 4.76 0.23
CA GLU A 131 9.66 5.08 -1.09
C GLU A 131 8.58 5.67 -2.02
N GLU A 132 7.35 5.17 -1.96
CA GLU A 132 6.24 5.66 -2.77
C GLU A 132 5.84 7.10 -2.41
N ASN A 133 5.93 7.46 -1.12
CA ASN A 133 5.66 8.82 -0.64
C ASN A 133 6.70 9.88 -1.04
N HIS A 134 7.88 9.48 -1.51
CA HIS A 134 8.92 10.42 -1.98
C HIS A 134 8.78 10.82 -3.45
N ASN A 135 7.82 10.26 -4.19
CA ASN A 135 7.65 10.54 -5.61
C ASN A 135 6.16 10.84 -5.94
N PRO A 136 5.69 12.11 -5.82
CA PRO A 136 4.26 12.46 -5.84
C PRO A 136 3.60 12.41 -7.25
N GLY A 137 4.19 11.69 -8.20
CA GLY A 137 3.67 11.55 -9.55
C GLY A 137 2.89 10.25 -9.75
N SER A 138 1.56 10.35 -9.73
CA SER A 138 0.60 9.38 -10.32
C SER A 138 0.04 8.29 -9.39
N SER A 139 -0.81 8.71 -8.45
CA SER A 139 -1.78 7.87 -7.74
C SER A 139 -3.15 7.92 -8.43
N MET A 140 -3.45 6.92 -9.24
CA MET A 140 -4.83 6.57 -9.63
C MET A 140 -5.00 5.07 -9.43
N ALA A 141 -5.27 4.67 -8.18
CA ALA A 141 -5.80 3.35 -7.89
C ALA A 141 -7.31 3.38 -8.14
N LEU A 142 -7.76 2.87 -9.29
CA LEU A 142 -9.17 2.52 -9.50
C LEU A 142 -9.40 1.11 -8.95
N THR A 143 -9.70 1.00 -7.66
CA THR A 143 -10.54 -0.07 -7.14
C THR A 143 -11.47 0.51 -6.09
N THR A 144 -12.75 0.25 -6.30
CA THR A 144 -13.90 0.72 -5.54
C THR A 144 -13.95 0.09 -4.15
N THR A 145 -13.14 0.61 -3.23
CA THR A 145 -13.38 0.69 -1.78
C THR A 145 -12.35 1.70 -1.27
N PRO A 146 -12.75 2.88 -0.73
CA PRO A 146 -11.77 3.85 -0.29
C PRO A 146 -11.16 3.37 1.03
N VAL A 147 -10.12 2.53 0.97
CA VAL A 147 -9.15 2.47 2.05
C VAL A 147 -8.33 3.74 1.91
N ARG A 148 -8.80 4.80 2.57
CA ARG A 148 -8.08 6.06 2.70
C ARG A 148 -6.71 5.76 3.34
N PRO A 149 -5.64 6.46 2.94
CA PRO A 149 -4.32 6.28 3.56
C PRO A 149 -4.45 6.42 5.08
N PRO A 150 -3.69 5.66 5.89
CA PRO A 150 -3.72 5.84 7.33
C PRO A 150 -3.32 7.29 7.62
N ILE A 151 -4.31 8.10 8.01
CA ILE A 151 -4.08 9.50 8.37
C ILE A 151 -3.12 9.45 9.55
N SER A 152 -1.92 10.02 9.36
CA SER A 152 -0.90 10.07 10.40
C SER A 152 -1.54 10.58 11.70
N THR A 153 -1.22 9.92 12.83
CA THR A 153 -1.67 10.33 14.17
C THR A 153 -1.46 11.83 14.41
N LYS A 154 -0.43 12.41 13.79
CA LYS A 154 -0.14 13.85 13.79
C LYS A 154 -1.23 14.68 13.10
N VAL A 155 -1.68 14.28 11.91
CA VAL A 155 -2.74 14.98 11.16
C VAL A 155 -4.07 14.85 11.90
N LEU A 156 -4.34 13.69 12.50
CA LEU A 156 -5.53 13.46 13.29
C LEU A 156 -5.53 14.37 14.56
N ALA A 157 -4.41 14.44 15.28
CA ALA A 157 -4.26 15.35 16.42
C ALA A 157 -4.40 16.84 16.01
N GLN A 158 -3.81 17.23 14.88
CA GLN A 158 -3.93 18.60 14.35
C GLN A 158 -5.39 18.96 14.02
N ARG A 159 -6.16 18.02 13.45
CA ARG A 159 -7.58 18.22 13.14
C ARG A 159 -8.44 18.30 14.39
N ILE A 160 -8.20 17.45 15.39
CA ILE A 160 -8.90 17.52 16.69
C ILE A 160 -8.69 18.91 17.32
N ILE A 161 -7.44 19.37 17.37
CA ILE A 161 -7.10 20.65 17.99
C ILE A 161 -7.65 21.83 17.16
N GLY A 162 -7.62 21.76 15.83
CA GLY A 162 -8.18 22.79 14.96
C GLY A 162 -9.69 22.97 15.14
N ASN A 163 -10.43 21.85 15.20
CA ASN A 163 -11.88 21.88 15.46
C ASN A 163 -12.19 22.46 16.86
N ALA A 164 -11.44 22.04 17.88
CA ALA A 164 -11.56 22.58 19.23
C ALA A 164 -11.31 24.08 19.26
N PHE A 165 -10.23 24.55 18.63
CA PHE A 165 -9.87 25.96 18.60
C PHE A 165 -10.97 26.81 17.96
N ASN A 166 -11.49 26.41 16.79
CA ASN A 166 -12.56 27.14 16.11
C ASN A 166 -13.83 27.26 16.95
N PHE A 167 -14.21 26.18 17.66
CA PHE A 167 -15.35 26.22 18.55
C PHE A 167 -15.09 27.16 19.74
N LEU A 168 -13.96 27.00 20.42
CA LEU A 168 -13.63 27.75 21.63
C LEU A 168 -13.38 29.24 21.34
N ALA A 169 -12.83 29.57 20.17
CA ALA A 169 -12.64 30.95 19.72
C ALA A 169 -13.96 31.73 19.62
N SER A 170 -15.07 31.07 19.28
CA SER A 170 -16.40 31.71 19.27
C SER A 170 -16.92 32.06 20.66
N PHE A 171 -16.37 31.45 21.71
CA PHE A 171 -16.68 31.72 23.12
C PHE A 171 -15.55 32.45 23.84
N ALA A 172 -14.48 32.83 23.13
CA ALA A 172 -13.40 33.61 23.71
C ALA A 172 -13.91 35.03 23.99
N SER A 173 -13.77 35.47 25.23
CA SER A 173 -14.03 36.84 25.62
C SER A 173 -12.71 37.46 26.05
N SER A 174 -12.45 38.71 25.64
CA SER A 174 -11.24 39.41 26.06
C SER A 174 -11.44 39.94 27.46
N ASP A 175 -10.75 39.37 28.45
CA ASP A 175 -10.64 39.92 29.81
C ASP A 175 -9.22 40.45 30.00
N LYS A 176 -9.08 41.75 30.21
CA LYS A 176 -7.79 42.44 30.42
C LYS A 176 -6.73 42.15 29.34
N GLY A 177 -7.16 42.02 28.09
CA GLY A 177 -6.26 41.76 26.95
C GLY A 177 -5.77 40.30 26.86
N GLN A 178 -6.35 39.40 27.65
CA GLN A 178 -6.19 37.95 27.48
C GLN A 178 -7.51 37.34 27.01
N ASP A 179 -7.43 36.51 25.97
CA ASP A 179 -8.58 35.74 25.53
C ASP A 179 -8.83 34.60 26.51
N VAL A 180 -9.89 34.74 27.30
CA VAL A 180 -10.32 33.73 28.27
C VAL A 180 -11.48 32.94 27.71
N VAL A 181 -11.33 31.61 27.74
CA VAL A 181 -12.37 30.67 27.34
C VAL A 181 -12.95 30.03 28.61
N PRO A 182 -14.27 30.15 28.86
CA PRO A 182 -14.89 29.48 29.98
C PRO A 182 -14.72 27.95 29.89
N LEU A 183 -14.32 27.32 31.00
CA LEU A 183 -14.18 25.86 31.11
C LEU A 183 -15.44 25.10 30.70
N LYS A 184 -16.62 25.69 30.90
CA LYS A 184 -17.91 25.14 30.48
C LYS A 184 -18.02 24.98 28.95
N SER A 185 -17.49 25.93 28.19
CA SER A 185 -17.48 25.86 26.71
C SER A 185 -16.64 24.69 26.21
N PHE A 186 -15.52 24.39 26.88
CA PHE A 186 -14.72 23.20 26.58
C PHE A 186 -15.46 21.90 26.90
N GLN A 187 -16.13 21.82 28.05
CA GLN A 187 -16.92 20.64 28.42
C GLN A 187 -18.08 20.39 27.44
N ASP A 188 -18.75 21.44 27.01
CA ASP A 188 -19.86 21.35 26.05
C ASP A 188 -19.36 20.93 24.65
N TRP A 189 -18.19 21.39 24.23
CA TRP A 189 -17.52 20.91 23.02
C TRP A 189 -17.16 19.44 23.13
N TRP A 190 -16.49 19.04 24.22
CA TRP A 190 -16.04 17.66 24.43
C TRP A 190 -17.20 16.66 24.36
N LYS A 191 -18.33 16.95 25.02
CA LYS A 191 -19.54 16.11 24.95
C LYS A 191 -20.09 15.96 23.53
N LYS A 192 -20.04 17.03 22.73
CA LYS A 192 -20.48 16.99 21.32
C LYS A 192 -19.50 16.20 20.45
N PHE A 193 -18.20 16.36 20.71
CA PHE A 193 -17.13 15.66 20.02
C PHE A 193 -17.21 14.14 20.29
N GLU A 194 -17.29 13.73 21.55
CA GLU A 194 -17.39 12.32 21.98
C GLU A 194 -18.59 11.63 21.32
N ARG A 195 -19.78 12.26 21.39
CA ARG A 195 -20.98 11.74 20.73
C ARG A 195 -20.83 11.61 19.22
N ARG A 196 -20.08 12.50 18.57
CA ARG A 196 -19.81 12.41 17.12
C ARG A 196 -18.79 11.34 16.78
N VAL A 197 -17.76 11.14 17.61
CA VAL A 197 -16.80 10.03 17.44
C VAL A 197 -17.52 8.69 17.58
N ASP A 198 -18.38 8.53 18.59
CA ASP A 198 -19.12 7.29 18.80
C ASP A 198 -20.12 6.98 17.67
N MET A 199 -20.73 8.03 17.09
CA MET A 199 -21.70 7.87 15.99
C MET A 199 -21.04 7.73 14.61
N ASP A 200 -19.92 8.41 14.36
CA ASP A 200 -19.20 8.37 13.07
C ASP A 200 -17.70 8.58 13.28
N PRO A 201 -16.91 7.52 13.58
CA PRO A 201 -15.47 7.62 13.77
C PRO A 201 -14.73 8.20 12.55
N SER A 202 -15.33 8.07 11.36
CA SER A 202 -14.72 8.53 10.09
C SER A 202 -14.80 10.05 9.91
N PHE A 203 -15.49 10.80 10.78
CA PHE A 203 -15.57 12.25 10.66
C PHE A 203 -14.20 12.93 10.85
N LEU A 204 -13.31 12.37 11.69
CA LEU A 204 -11.94 12.87 11.88
C LEU A 204 -11.08 12.75 10.62
N GLU A 205 -11.48 11.83 9.73
CA GLU A 205 -10.78 11.56 8.49
C GLU A 205 -11.26 12.44 7.34
N ARG A 206 -12.47 12.99 7.44
CA ARG A 206 -13.02 13.94 6.46
C ARG A 206 -12.41 15.31 6.75
N GLU A 207 -11.86 15.97 5.73
CA GLU A 207 -11.48 17.38 5.84
C GLU A 207 -12.72 18.19 6.21
N ASP A 208 -12.65 18.99 7.28
CA ASP A 208 -13.68 19.97 7.61
C ASP A 208 -13.64 21.05 6.49
N PRO A 209 -14.68 21.19 5.66
CA PRO A 209 -14.72 22.16 4.55
C PRO A 209 -14.73 23.62 5.02
N THR A 210 -14.74 23.85 6.34
CA THR A 210 -14.73 25.17 6.97
C THR A 210 -13.36 25.61 7.47
N ALA A 211 -12.31 24.79 7.29
CA ALA A 211 -10.94 25.12 7.73
C ALA A 211 -10.17 26.02 6.73
N THR A 212 -10.75 26.32 5.56
CA THR A 212 -10.20 27.31 4.63
C THR A 212 -10.90 28.64 4.85
N GLY A 213 -10.39 29.41 5.79
CA GLY A 213 -10.73 30.80 6.05
C GLY A 213 -9.50 31.54 6.52
#